data_AF-A0A1G2AQP8-F1
#
_entry.id   AF-A0A1G2AQP8-F1
#
_cell.length_a   1.000
_cell.length_b   1.000
_cell.length_c   1.000
_cell.angle_alpha   90.00
_cell.angle_beta   90.00
_cell.angle_gamma   90.00
#
_symmetry.space_group_name_H-M   'P 1'
#
loop_
_entity.id
_entity.type
_entity.pdbx_description
1 polymer ?
#
loop_
_entity_poly.entity_id
_entity_poly.type
_entity_poly.pdbx_seq_one_letter_code
_entity_poly.pdbx_strand_id
1 'polypeptide(L)'
;MFSGLLSKYLNLDQFSTHHIVNKLAYQAIFQRRRFSFMHFPSLSDIQTYEGYRGPDGLWIRKQMPTSQHAYNPVNGEGNALSVISSEYDLLQSSLTNDPRTAARSAAYLSHFIVDALDPAHHIGNFKSRDPVPVYDDWSDPFLDMRQSFWKNIRNRHFFFELCSAFYLWRSQHLFLRVPRRPLQFRHKKFYKPQLLLLFKKRVQYVHRFRIYERFFIRRHRIQVKRQILSFLFPLMIRSVSLFWMHAIQQASLGRKTHVLR
;
A
#
# COMPACT_ATOMS: atom_id res chain seq x y z
N MET A 1 -3.03 4.86 -4.27
CA MET A 1 -2.45 6.09 -3.65
C MET A 1 -1.38 6.67 -4.58
N PHE A 2 -1.03 7.95 -4.44
CA PHE A 2 -0.05 8.55 -5.36
C PHE A 2 1.35 7.96 -5.15
N SER A 3 1.86 7.26 -6.17
CA SER A 3 3.19 6.60 -6.15
C SER A 3 4.37 7.51 -6.44
N GLY A 4 4.14 8.77 -6.83
CA GLY A 4 5.20 9.72 -7.21
C GLY A 4 5.38 9.84 -8.71
N LEU A 5 4.86 8.90 -9.50
CA LEU A 5 4.97 8.93 -10.95
C LEU A 5 3.87 9.80 -11.57
N LEU A 6 4.27 10.84 -12.31
CA LEU A 6 3.35 11.64 -13.13
C LEU A 6 3.46 11.31 -14.61
N SER A 7 4.66 10.91 -15.06
CA SER A 7 4.90 10.42 -16.41
C SER A 7 6.19 9.61 -16.43
N LYS A 8 6.51 9.00 -17.59
CA LYS A 8 7.82 8.35 -17.81
C LYS A 8 9.03 9.29 -17.69
N TYR A 9 8.81 10.61 -17.68
CA TYR A 9 9.87 11.63 -17.62
C TYR A 9 9.89 12.44 -16.32
N LEU A 10 8.81 12.38 -15.51
CA LEU A 10 8.68 13.18 -14.31
C LEU A 10 8.33 12.29 -13.12
N ASN A 11 9.26 12.22 -12.19
CA ASN A 11 9.15 11.44 -10.97
C ASN A 11 9.26 12.36 -9.73
N LEU A 12 8.26 12.27 -8.85
CA LEU A 12 8.11 13.01 -7.60
C LEU A 12 8.09 12.05 -6.40
N ASP A 13 8.96 11.03 -6.39
CA ASP A 13 9.07 10.02 -5.31
C ASP A 13 9.11 10.64 -3.89
N GLN A 14 9.70 11.82 -3.72
CA GLN A 14 9.75 12.51 -2.42
C GLN A 14 8.37 12.92 -1.88
N PHE A 15 7.39 13.08 -2.77
CA PHE A 15 5.99 13.40 -2.46
C PHE A 15 5.08 12.17 -2.54
N SER A 16 5.63 11.00 -2.89
CA SER A 16 4.88 9.74 -2.99
C SER A 16 4.34 9.30 -1.63
N THR A 17 3.05 8.99 -1.60
CA THR A 17 2.42 8.40 -0.40
C THR A 17 3.10 7.08 -0.05
N HIS A 18 3.41 6.28 -1.08
CA HIS A 18 4.03 4.97 -0.91
C HIS A 18 5.43 5.07 -0.30
N HIS A 19 6.28 5.96 -0.83
CA HIS A 19 7.63 6.16 -0.29
C HIS A 19 7.60 6.63 1.17
N ILE A 20 6.67 7.52 1.51
CA ILE A 20 6.53 8.01 2.89
C ILE A 20 6.01 6.91 3.81
N VAL A 21 5.02 6.11 3.38
CA VAL A 21 4.52 4.97 4.17
C VAL A 21 5.63 3.95 4.39
N ASN A 22 6.41 3.59 3.36
CA ASN A 22 7.54 2.68 3.47
C ASN A 22 8.57 3.18 4.48
N LYS A 23 8.96 4.45 4.38
CA LYS A 23 9.87 5.10 5.35
C LYS A 23 9.33 4.98 6.78
N LEU A 24 8.07 5.38 7.00
CA LEU A 24 7.45 5.37 8.33
C LEU A 24 7.25 3.95 8.89
N ALA A 25 6.97 2.97 8.03
CA ALA A 25 6.84 1.57 8.39
C ALA A 25 8.19 0.94 8.73
N TYR A 26 9.21 1.20 7.93
CA TYR A 26 10.59 0.75 8.14
C TYR A 26 11.12 1.27 9.48
N GLN A 27 10.94 2.56 9.73
CA GLN A 27 11.31 3.17 11.00
C GLN A 27 10.55 2.58 12.19
N ALA A 28 9.28 2.20 12.02
CA ALA A 28 8.51 1.51 13.07
C ALA A 28 9.17 0.23 13.57
N ILE A 29 9.78 -0.51 12.65
CA ILE A 29 10.32 -1.85 12.90
C ILE A 29 11.78 -1.75 13.38
N PHE A 30 12.59 -0.95 12.69
CA PHE A 30 14.05 -1.04 12.77
C PHE A 30 14.73 0.04 13.63
N GLN A 31 14.14 1.23 13.79
CA GLN A 31 14.80 2.30 14.58
C GLN A 31 14.94 1.96 16.07
N ARG A 32 14.21 0.95 16.58
CA ARG A 32 14.30 0.49 17.97
C ARG A 32 15.14 -0.77 18.16
N ARG A 33 15.94 -1.19 17.15
CA ARG A 33 16.82 -2.37 17.19
C ARG A 33 16.13 -3.67 17.66
N ARG A 34 14.81 -3.80 17.44
CA ARG A 34 14.01 -4.96 17.90
C ARG A 34 14.25 -6.21 17.06
N PHE A 35 14.81 -6.03 15.86
CA PHE A 35 15.23 -7.07 14.94
C PHE A 35 16.66 -6.75 14.49
N SER A 36 17.51 -7.77 14.39
CA SER A 36 18.80 -7.61 13.71
C SER A 36 18.52 -7.30 12.23
N PHE A 37 19.15 -6.24 11.72
CA PHE A 37 19.07 -5.81 10.32
C PHE A 37 19.55 -6.88 9.33
N MET A 38 20.21 -7.94 9.80
CA MET A 38 21.03 -8.81 8.95
C MET A 38 20.32 -9.44 7.75
N HIS A 39 18.99 -9.40 7.65
CA HIS A 39 18.26 -10.10 6.59
C HIS A 39 17.02 -9.39 6.03
N PHE A 40 16.80 -8.10 6.32
CA PHE A 40 15.74 -7.33 5.66
C PHE A 40 16.35 -6.33 4.68
N PRO A 41 15.78 -6.14 3.47
CA PRO A 41 16.28 -5.16 2.50
C PRO A 41 16.40 -3.76 3.08
N SER A 42 17.38 -2.98 2.65
CA SER A 42 17.48 -1.59 3.09
C SER A 42 16.30 -0.77 2.57
N LEU A 43 15.95 0.33 3.25
CA LEU A 43 14.90 1.23 2.78
C LEU A 43 15.19 1.76 1.36
N SER A 44 16.47 2.00 1.04
CA SER A 44 16.92 2.45 -0.29
C SER A 44 16.63 1.40 -1.37
N ASP A 45 16.91 0.13 -1.07
CA ASP A 45 16.65 -0.97 -2.01
C ASP A 45 15.14 -1.15 -2.24
N ILE A 46 14.34 -1.04 -1.19
CA ILE A 46 12.87 -1.12 -1.30
C ILE A 46 12.34 0.03 -2.16
N GLN A 47 12.76 1.26 -1.88
CA GLN A 47 12.30 2.45 -2.63
C GLN A 47 12.67 2.40 -4.12
N THR A 48 13.76 1.73 -4.47
CA THR A 48 14.13 1.48 -5.87
C THR A 48 13.03 0.75 -6.66
N TYR A 49 12.20 -0.06 -5.99
CA TYR A 49 11.11 -0.84 -6.58
C TYR A 49 9.72 -0.29 -6.29
N GLU A 50 9.58 0.94 -5.79
CA GLU A 50 8.26 1.54 -5.50
C GLU A 50 7.77 2.46 -6.63
N GLY A 51 8.66 3.30 -7.16
CA GLY A 51 8.37 4.24 -8.26
C GLY A 51 8.45 3.60 -9.64
N TYR A 52 9.32 4.10 -10.53
CA TYR A 52 9.35 3.70 -11.95
C TYR A 52 9.61 2.19 -12.21
N ARG A 53 10.27 1.49 -11.27
CA ARG A 53 10.47 0.03 -11.34
C ARG A 53 9.39 -0.76 -10.58
N GLY A 54 8.49 -0.07 -9.91
CA GLY A 54 7.38 -0.62 -9.15
C GLY A 54 6.14 -0.91 -10.00
N PRO A 55 5.03 -1.30 -9.34
CA PRO A 55 3.78 -1.68 -10.00
C PRO A 55 3.25 -0.61 -10.96
N ASP A 56 3.12 0.64 -10.49
CA ASP A 56 2.68 1.77 -11.33
C ASP A 56 3.63 2.05 -12.49
N GLY A 57 4.94 1.91 -12.25
CA GLY A 57 5.95 2.07 -13.29
C GLY A 57 5.90 0.99 -14.37
N LEU A 58 5.59 -0.26 -14.00
CA LEU A 58 5.33 -1.34 -14.97
C LEU A 58 4.06 -1.06 -15.78
N TRP A 59 3.03 -0.56 -15.13
CA TRP A 59 1.77 -0.18 -15.79
C TRP A 59 1.97 0.97 -16.80
N ILE A 60 2.66 2.06 -16.40
CA ILE A 60 3.00 3.18 -17.30
C ILE A 60 3.83 2.70 -18.51
N ARG A 61 4.72 1.72 -18.30
CA ARG A 61 5.52 1.10 -19.37
C ARG A 61 4.76 0.09 -20.22
N LYS A 62 3.47 -0.16 -19.95
CA LYS A 62 2.61 -1.16 -20.61
C LYS A 62 3.18 -2.59 -20.53
N GLN A 63 3.94 -2.87 -19.48
CA GLN A 63 4.50 -4.20 -19.20
C GLN A 63 3.56 -5.05 -18.35
N MET A 64 2.46 -4.47 -17.87
CA MET A 64 1.35 -5.18 -17.25
C MET A 64 0.06 -4.91 -18.06
N PRO A 65 -0.68 -5.96 -18.47
CA PRO A 65 -1.82 -5.81 -19.38
C PRO A 65 -3.02 -5.12 -18.72
N THR A 66 -3.18 -5.27 -17.40
CA THR A 66 -4.21 -4.62 -16.59
C THR A 66 -3.64 -4.17 -15.25
N SER A 67 -4.20 -3.10 -14.71
CA SER A 67 -3.88 -2.68 -13.33
C SER A 67 -4.43 -3.70 -12.33
N GLN A 68 -3.61 -4.06 -11.34
CA GLN A 68 -3.96 -5.04 -10.31
C GLN A 68 -4.23 -4.37 -8.93
N HIS A 69 -4.24 -3.04 -8.87
CA HIS A 69 -4.24 -2.26 -7.63
C HIS A 69 -5.58 -2.26 -6.88
N ALA A 70 -6.69 -2.52 -7.59
CA ALA A 70 -8.02 -2.44 -7.01
C ALA A 70 -8.42 -3.69 -6.22
N TYR A 71 -9.28 -3.48 -5.22
CA TYR A 71 -9.97 -4.53 -4.49
C TYR A 71 -11.33 -4.07 -3.96
N ASN A 72 -12.39 -4.80 -4.30
CA ASN A 72 -13.73 -4.55 -3.81
C ASN A 72 -13.96 -5.19 -2.42
N PRO A 73 -14.17 -4.40 -1.36
CA PRO A 73 -14.43 -4.92 -0.02
C PRO A 73 -15.79 -5.62 0.17
N VAL A 74 -16.74 -5.41 -0.75
CA VAL A 74 -18.12 -5.92 -0.69
C VAL A 74 -18.22 -7.31 -1.32
N ASN A 75 -17.82 -7.43 -2.59
CA ASN A 75 -17.95 -8.69 -3.35
C ASN A 75 -16.61 -9.46 -3.50
N GLY A 76 -15.49 -8.84 -3.14
CA GLY A 76 -14.17 -9.47 -3.19
C GLY A 76 -13.49 -9.46 -4.56
N GLU A 77 -14.03 -8.75 -5.55
CA GLU A 77 -13.41 -8.57 -6.87
C GLU A 77 -12.11 -7.74 -6.81
N GLY A 78 -11.32 -7.80 -7.88
CA GLY A 78 -10.01 -7.16 -7.96
C GLY A 78 -8.85 -8.07 -7.52
N ASN A 79 -7.62 -7.67 -7.84
CA ASN A 79 -6.43 -8.50 -7.71
C ASN A 79 -5.52 -8.12 -6.53
N ALA A 80 -5.73 -6.98 -5.87
CA ALA A 80 -4.75 -6.50 -4.90
C ALA A 80 -4.49 -7.50 -3.75
N LEU A 81 -5.52 -8.19 -3.24
CA LEU A 81 -5.34 -9.20 -2.19
C LEU A 81 -4.59 -10.45 -2.66
N SER A 82 -4.76 -10.87 -3.93
CA SER A 82 -4.05 -12.03 -4.47
C SER A 82 -2.57 -11.69 -4.66
N VAL A 83 -2.27 -10.48 -5.13
CA VAL A 83 -0.90 -9.98 -5.26
C VAL A 83 -0.22 -9.80 -3.90
N ILE A 84 -0.92 -9.25 -2.89
CA ILE A 84 -0.41 -9.19 -1.51
C ILE A 84 -0.05 -10.59 -1.00
N SER A 85 -0.89 -11.58 -1.29
CA SER A 85 -0.65 -12.96 -0.88
C SER A 85 0.59 -13.56 -1.54
N SER A 86 0.78 -13.35 -2.86
CA SER A 86 1.94 -13.88 -3.59
C SER A 86 3.24 -13.14 -3.23
N GLU A 87 3.21 -11.81 -3.16
CA GLU A 87 4.39 -11.00 -2.79
C GLU A 87 4.82 -11.25 -1.36
N TYR A 88 3.87 -11.55 -0.45
CA TYR A 88 4.21 -11.99 0.90
C TYR A 88 5.00 -13.31 0.88
N ASP A 89 4.58 -14.30 0.08
CA ASP A 89 5.30 -15.59 0.00
C ASP A 89 6.69 -15.43 -0.59
N LEU A 90 6.80 -14.64 -1.67
CA LEU A 90 8.07 -14.32 -2.30
C LEU A 90 9.01 -13.57 -1.37
N LEU A 91 8.50 -12.58 -0.63
CA LEU A 91 9.28 -11.89 0.39
C LEU A 91 9.76 -12.90 1.44
N GLN A 92 8.85 -13.68 2.03
CA GLN A 92 9.20 -14.63 3.08
C GLN A 92 10.29 -15.62 2.65
N SER A 93 10.20 -16.17 1.43
CA SER A 93 11.17 -17.16 0.92
C SER A 93 12.51 -16.54 0.48
N SER A 94 12.51 -15.28 0.02
CA SER A 94 13.71 -14.61 -0.50
C SER A 94 14.53 -13.88 0.56
N LEU A 95 13.96 -13.57 1.73
CA LEU A 95 14.63 -12.81 2.82
C LEU A 95 16.02 -13.34 3.21
N THR A 96 16.31 -14.62 2.97
CA THR A 96 17.55 -15.25 3.41
C THR A 96 18.53 -15.53 2.27
N ASN A 97 18.05 -15.58 1.02
CA ASN A 97 18.76 -16.19 -0.08
C ASN A 97 18.81 -15.31 -1.34
N ASP A 98 17.89 -14.35 -1.49
CA ASP A 98 17.84 -13.46 -2.65
C ASP A 98 17.45 -12.03 -2.22
N PRO A 99 18.45 -11.19 -1.89
CA PRO A 99 18.23 -9.82 -1.45
C PRO A 99 17.49 -8.95 -2.47
N ARG A 100 17.67 -9.22 -3.78
CA ARG A 100 17.01 -8.44 -4.84
C ARG A 100 15.52 -8.76 -4.90
N THR A 101 15.18 -10.05 -4.89
CA THR A 101 13.77 -10.47 -4.83
C THR A 101 13.13 -10.03 -3.53
N ALA A 102 13.84 -10.10 -2.40
CA ALA A 102 13.34 -9.61 -1.12
C ALA A 102 13.04 -8.10 -1.18
N ALA A 103 13.94 -7.28 -1.74
CA ALA A 103 13.72 -5.84 -1.91
C ALA A 103 12.50 -5.56 -2.79
N ARG A 104 12.40 -6.22 -3.96
CA ARG A 104 11.29 -6.08 -4.90
C ARG A 104 9.96 -6.46 -4.26
N SER A 105 9.88 -7.65 -3.65
CA SER A 105 8.65 -8.14 -3.03
C SER A 105 8.28 -7.36 -1.79
N ALA A 106 9.24 -6.82 -1.03
CA ALA A 106 8.92 -5.90 0.07
C ALA A 106 8.23 -4.62 -0.43
N ALA A 107 8.71 -4.04 -1.53
CA ALA A 107 8.13 -2.85 -2.16
C ALA A 107 6.75 -3.14 -2.77
N TYR A 108 6.62 -4.21 -3.55
CA TYR A 108 5.35 -4.58 -4.17
C TYR A 108 4.31 -4.91 -3.10
N LEU A 109 4.69 -5.68 -2.08
CA LEU A 109 3.81 -5.97 -0.95
C LEU A 109 3.32 -4.68 -0.26
N SER A 110 4.21 -3.71 0.02
CA SER A 110 3.78 -2.44 0.61
C SER A 110 2.88 -1.64 -0.31
N HIS A 111 3.17 -1.62 -1.61
CA HIS A 111 2.41 -0.90 -2.62
C HIS A 111 0.96 -1.36 -2.63
N PHE A 112 0.74 -2.66 -2.86
CA PHE A 112 -0.60 -3.23 -2.91
C PHE A 112 -1.33 -3.18 -1.56
N ILE A 113 -0.62 -3.24 -0.42
CA ILE A 113 -1.25 -3.01 0.90
C ILE A 113 -1.79 -1.60 1.01
N VAL A 114 -1.03 -0.60 0.53
CA VAL A 114 -1.44 0.81 0.56
C VAL A 114 -2.64 1.02 -0.36
N ASP A 115 -2.61 0.47 -1.58
CA ASP A 115 -3.72 0.62 -2.54
C ASP A 115 -4.96 -0.14 -2.12
N ALA A 116 -4.84 -1.38 -1.62
CA ALA A 116 -5.99 -2.11 -1.10
C ALA A 116 -6.64 -1.40 0.13
N LEU A 117 -5.89 -0.56 0.85
CA LEU A 117 -6.44 0.30 1.90
C LEU A 117 -6.92 1.67 1.39
N ASP A 118 -6.57 2.05 0.18
CA ASP A 118 -7.00 3.30 -0.44
C ASP A 118 -8.47 3.22 -0.83
N PRO A 119 -9.35 4.05 -0.23
CA PRO A 119 -10.76 4.11 -0.59
C PRO A 119 -11.03 4.35 -2.09
N ALA A 120 -10.12 5.01 -2.81
CA ALA A 120 -10.25 5.24 -4.24
C ALA A 120 -10.14 3.93 -5.05
N HIS A 121 -9.41 2.94 -4.53
CA HIS A 121 -9.20 1.62 -5.14
C HIS A 121 -10.27 0.60 -4.72
N HIS A 122 -11.25 1.00 -3.91
CA HIS A 122 -12.40 0.15 -3.52
C HIS A 122 -13.55 0.20 -4.51
N ILE A 123 -13.48 1.12 -5.47
CA ILE A 123 -14.48 1.30 -6.51
C ILE A 123 -13.83 0.97 -7.86
N GLY A 124 -14.49 0.12 -8.66
CA GLY A 124 -14.07 -0.12 -10.05
C GLY A 124 -14.40 1.08 -10.94
N ASN A 125 -14.15 0.97 -12.25
CA ASN A 125 -14.58 1.99 -13.20
C ASN A 125 -16.12 2.04 -13.27
N PHE A 126 -16.66 3.24 -13.46
CA PHE A 126 -18.09 3.43 -13.66
C PHE A 126 -18.44 3.17 -15.13
N LYS A 127 -19.28 2.18 -15.41
CA LYS A 127 -19.93 2.10 -16.73
C LYS A 127 -21.04 3.14 -16.79
N SER A 128 -20.83 4.22 -17.55
CA SER A 128 -21.87 5.21 -17.79
C SER A 128 -22.90 4.67 -18.77
N ARG A 129 -24.08 4.32 -18.25
CA ARG A 129 -25.43 4.49 -18.86
C ARG A 129 -26.55 3.73 -18.14
N ASP A 130 -26.25 2.91 -17.12
CA ASP A 130 -27.31 2.21 -16.38
C ASP A 130 -27.93 3.10 -15.27
N PRO A 131 -29.25 2.94 -15.00
CA PRO A 131 -29.95 3.66 -13.93
C PRO A 131 -29.48 3.26 -12.53
N VAL A 132 -28.75 2.13 -12.41
CA VAL A 132 -28.09 1.69 -11.18
C VAL A 132 -26.58 1.75 -11.41
N PRO A 133 -25.79 2.35 -10.50
CA PRO A 133 -24.33 2.34 -10.62
C PRO A 133 -23.80 0.90 -10.63
N VAL A 134 -23.33 0.44 -11.80
CA VAL A 134 -22.57 -0.81 -11.93
C VAL A 134 -21.10 -0.43 -12.02
N TYR A 135 -20.32 -0.94 -11.07
CA TYR A 135 -18.86 -0.87 -11.11
C TYR A 135 -18.36 -2.11 -11.85
N ASP A 136 -17.79 -1.89 -13.02
CA ASP A 136 -17.18 -2.90 -13.89
C ASP A 136 -15.77 -2.37 -14.22
N ASP A 137 -14.85 -3.22 -14.66
CA ASP A 137 -13.48 -2.83 -14.98
C ASP A 137 -12.72 -2.27 -13.75
N TRP A 138 -12.28 -3.19 -12.91
CA TRP A 138 -11.40 -2.96 -11.74
C TRP A 138 -9.97 -2.54 -12.11
N SER A 139 -9.75 -2.06 -13.33
CA SER A 139 -8.49 -1.48 -13.75
C SER A 139 -8.39 -0.02 -13.28
N ASP A 140 -7.32 0.29 -12.57
CA ASP A 140 -7.03 1.62 -12.03
C ASP A 140 -6.91 2.67 -13.15
N PRO A 141 -7.69 3.76 -13.10
CA PRO A 141 -7.53 4.92 -13.98
C PRO A 141 -6.53 5.92 -13.40
N PHE A 142 -5.38 5.46 -12.89
CA PHE A 142 -4.34 6.29 -12.26
C PHE A 142 -3.99 7.49 -13.15
N LEU A 143 -3.78 7.22 -14.44
CA LEU A 143 -3.55 8.20 -15.51
C LEU A 143 -4.07 7.66 -16.85
N ASP A 144 -5.10 8.29 -17.42
CA ASP A 144 -5.40 8.06 -18.84
C ASP A 144 -4.32 8.77 -19.66
N MET A 145 -3.31 8.00 -20.08
CA MET A 145 -2.18 8.48 -20.89
C MET A 145 -2.61 8.98 -22.28
N ARG A 146 -3.87 8.75 -22.70
CA ARG A 146 -4.45 9.32 -23.92
C ARG A 146 -4.98 10.74 -23.69
N GLN A 147 -5.10 11.18 -22.44
CA GLN A 147 -5.67 12.47 -22.06
C GLN A 147 -4.62 13.44 -21.51
N SER A 148 -4.89 14.74 -21.66
CA SER A 148 -3.98 15.79 -21.18
C SER A 148 -3.88 15.80 -19.65
N PHE A 149 -2.76 16.33 -19.13
CA PHE A 149 -2.54 16.51 -17.69
C PHE A 149 -3.72 17.21 -16.99
N TRP A 150 -4.28 18.25 -17.59
CA TRP A 150 -5.44 18.98 -17.07
C TRP A 150 -6.73 18.16 -17.02
N LYS A 151 -6.90 17.16 -17.90
CA LYS A 151 -8.03 16.23 -17.82
C LYS A 151 -7.80 15.19 -16.71
N ASN A 152 -6.58 14.68 -16.57
CA ASN A 152 -6.22 13.78 -15.47
C ASN A 152 -6.34 14.45 -14.10
N ILE A 153 -5.99 15.75 -13.97
CA ILE A 153 -6.18 16.48 -12.70
C ILE A 153 -7.65 16.65 -12.31
N ARG A 154 -8.57 16.59 -13.28
CA ARG A 154 -10.02 16.61 -13.06
C ARG A 154 -10.57 15.20 -12.76
N ASN A 155 -9.78 14.15 -12.92
CA ASN A 155 -10.12 12.81 -12.46
C ASN A 155 -10.17 12.82 -10.92
N ARG A 156 -11.31 12.38 -10.38
CA ARG A 156 -11.54 12.30 -8.93
C ARG A 156 -10.51 11.41 -8.24
N HIS A 157 -10.14 10.29 -8.87
CA HIS A 157 -9.19 9.33 -8.32
C HIS A 157 -7.82 9.97 -8.11
N PHE A 158 -7.22 10.44 -9.20
CA PHE A 158 -5.92 11.12 -9.19
C PHE A 158 -5.93 12.35 -8.26
N PHE A 159 -7.01 13.14 -8.26
CA PHE A 159 -7.12 14.30 -7.37
C PHE A 159 -7.14 13.91 -5.88
N PHE A 160 -7.85 12.83 -5.52
CA PHE A 160 -7.88 12.30 -4.16
C PHE A 160 -6.49 11.84 -3.71
N GLU A 161 -5.80 11.08 -4.55
CA GLU A 161 -4.47 10.55 -4.27
C GLU A 161 -3.44 11.67 -4.10
N LEU A 162 -3.44 12.66 -5.00
CA LEU A 162 -2.52 13.81 -4.94
C LEU A 162 -2.77 14.66 -3.70
N CYS A 163 -4.03 14.93 -3.35
CA CYS A 163 -4.38 15.65 -2.12
C CYS A 163 -3.96 14.87 -0.87
N SER A 164 -4.19 13.56 -0.85
CA SER A 164 -3.79 12.68 0.26
C SER A 164 -2.27 12.67 0.42
N ALA A 165 -1.54 12.57 -0.68
CA ALA A 165 -0.08 12.65 -0.71
C ALA A 165 0.43 13.98 -0.11
N PHE A 166 -0.17 15.11 -0.50
CA PHE A 166 0.16 16.40 0.08
C PHE A 166 -0.13 16.48 1.58
N TYR A 167 -1.25 15.90 2.05
CA TYR A 167 -1.57 15.83 3.48
C TYR A 167 -0.54 15.03 4.26
N LEU A 168 -0.13 13.88 3.73
CA LEU A 168 0.87 13.02 4.35
C LEU A 168 2.24 13.69 4.36
N TRP A 169 2.71 14.19 3.22
CA TRP A 169 4.01 14.86 3.08
C TRP A 169 4.20 15.97 4.11
N ARG A 170 3.19 16.86 4.24
CA ARG A 170 3.22 17.96 5.20
C ARG A 170 3.14 17.51 6.66
N SER A 171 2.50 16.37 6.93
CA SER A 171 2.22 15.88 8.29
C SER A 171 3.13 14.71 8.72
N GLN A 172 4.08 14.29 7.89
CA GLN A 172 4.86 13.06 8.11
C GLN A 172 5.61 13.05 9.45
N HIS A 173 6.05 14.23 9.92
CA HIS A 173 6.74 14.42 11.19
C HIS A 173 5.89 14.04 12.41
N LEU A 174 4.55 14.13 12.31
CA LEU A 174 3.64 13.73 13.39
C LEU A 174 3.69 12.23 13.65
N PHE A 175 3.91 11.42 12.61
CA PHE A 175 3.97 9.96 12.72
C PHE A 175 5.31 9.44 13.23
N LEU A 176 6.35 10.28 13.21
CA LEU A 176 7.67 10.01 13.79
C LEU A 176 7.69 10.20 15.31
N ARG A 177 6.88 11.13 15.82
CA ARG A 177 6.89 11.55 17.23
C ARG A 177 6.02 10.69 18.16
N VAL A 178 5.13 9.86 17.62
CA VAL A 178 4.26 9.02 18.46
C VAL A 178 5.10 7.88 19.05
N PRO A 179 5.21 7.75 20.39
CA PRO A 179 5.79 6.58 21.00
C PRO A 179 4.88 5.39 20.66
N ARG A 180 5.25 4.66 19.61
CA ARG A 180 4.53 3.45 19.23
C ARG A 180 4.71 2.49 20.41
N ARG A 181 3.61 2.11 21.08
CA ARG A 181 3.60 0.88 21.87
C ARG A 181 4.22 -0.18 20.96
N PRO A 182 5.25 -0.92 21.40
CA PRO A 182 5.84 -1.94 20.57
C PRO A 182 4.69 -2.80 20.02
N LEU A 183 4.67 -3.06 18.71
CA LEU A 183 3.79 -4.05 18.12
C LEU A 183 4.18 -5.39 18.78
N GLN A 184 3.59 -5.68 19.94
CA GLN A 184 3.84 -6.89 20.69
C GLN A 184 3.05 -7.99 19.99
N PHE A 185 3.73 -8.71 19.11
CA PHE A 185 3.28 -10.04 18.75
C PHE A 185 3.53 -10.95 19.94
N ARG A 186 2.46 -11.28 20.67
CA ARG A 186 2.48 -12.41 21.58
C ARG A 186 2.62 -13.64 20.68
N HIS A 187 3.62 -14.49 20.93
CA HIS A 187 4.04 -15.69 20.18
C HIS A 187 2.96 -16.76 19.89
N LYS A 188 1.66 -16.45 20.02
CA LYS A 188 0.60 -17.34 19.54
C LYS A 188 0.77 -17.47 18.03
N LYS A 189 0.90 -18.71 17.56
CA LYS A 189 0.97 -19.14 16.15
C LYS A 189 0.03 -18.30 15.27
N PHE A 190 0.56 -17.23 14.69
CA PHE A 190 -0.14 -16.33 13.79
C PHE A 190 0.37 -16.63 12.40
N TYR A 191 -0.45 -17.27 11.56
CA TYR A 191 -0.07 -17.68 10.22
C TYR A 191 -0.59 -16.71 9.16
N LYS A 192 -0.10 -16.87 7.94
CA LYS A 192 -0.50 -16.07 6.79
C LYS A 192 -2.03 -15.97 6.59
N PRO A 193 -2.84 -17.05 6.71
CA PRO A 193 -4.29 -16.93 6.55
C PRO A 193 -4.94 -15.98 7.56
N GLN A 194 -4.50 -15.98 8.83
CA GLN A 194 -5.03 -15.04 9.83
C GLN A 194 -4.58 -13.60 9.55
N LEU A 195 -3.36 -13.41 9.02
CA LEU A 195 -2.86 -12.10 8.60
C LEU A 195 -3.70 -11.52 7.45
N LEU A 196 -3.94 -12.32 6.40
CA LEU A 196 -4.76 -11.91 5.26
C LEU A 196 -6.21 -11.66 5.67
N LEU A 197 -6.78 -12.49 6.54
CA LEU A 197 -8.13 -12.28 7.07
C LEU A 197 -8.24 -10.98 7.88
N LEU A 198 -7.25 -10.72 8.75
CA LEU A 198 -7.17 -9.46 9.49
C LEU A 198 -7.07 -8.26 8.54
N PHE A 199 -6.26 -8.38 7.49
CA PHE A 199 -6.11 -7.34 6.50
C PHE A 199 -7.40 -7.09 5.72
N LYS A 200 -8.08 -8.14 5.24
CA LYS A 200 -9.40 -8.03 4.60
C LYS A 200 -10.41 -7.30 5.50
N LYS A 201 -10.43 -7.59 6.81
CA LYS A 201 -11.27 -6.87 7.78
C LYS A 201 -10.90 -5.39 7.90
N ARG A 202 -9.62 -5.03 7.80
CA ARG A 202 -9.19 -3.61 7.78
C ARG A 202 -9.67 -2.89 6.53
N VAL A 203 -9.58 -3.53 5.37
CA VAL A 203 -10.05 -2.97 4.10
C VAL A 203 -11.56 -2.73 4.16
N GLN A 204 -12.33 -3.73 4.61
CA GLN A 204 -13.78 -3.58 4.86
C GLN A 204 -14.10 -2.48 5.87
N TYR A 205 -13.29 -2.33 6.91
CA TYR A 205 -13.48 -1.29 7.91
C TYR A 205 -13.25 0.10 7.32
N VAL A 206 -12.22 0.29 6.48
CA VAL A 206 -11.99 1.54 5.76
C VAL A 206 -13.16 1.90 4.85
N HIS A 207 -13.66 0.92 4.08
CA HIS A 207 -14.78 1.11 3.16
C HIS A 207 -16.03 1.71 3.85
N ARG A 208 -16.35 1.24 5.06
CA ARG A 208 -17.51 1.72 5.84
C ARG A 208 -17.48 3.22 6.13
N PHE A 209 -16.31 3.86 6.17
CA PHE A 209 -16.20 5.30 6.44
C PHE A 209 -16.52 6.18 5.25
N ARG A 210 -16.62 5.61 4.04
CA ARG A 210 -16.93 6.32 2.79
C ARG A 210 -16.07 7.57 2.60
N ILE A 211 -14.77 7.42 2.90
CA ILE A 211 -13.80 8.53 2.94
C ILE A 211 -13.70 9.16 1.55
N TYR A 212 -13.64 8.33 0.50
CA TYR A 212 -13.53 8.78 -0.89
C TYR A 212 -14.75 9.61 -1.30
N GLU A 213 -15.96 9.11 -1.08
CA GLU A 213 -17.18 9.81 -1.51
C GLU A 213 -17.38 11.10 -0.72
N ARG A 214 -17.09 11.07 0.60
CA ARG A 214 -17.19 12.25 1.47
C ARG A 214 -16.12 13.29 1.15
N PHE A 215 -14.98 12.91 0.57
CA PHE A 215 -13.90 13.82 0.21
C PHE A 215 -14.36 14.91 -0.77
N PHE A 216 -15.24 14.56 -1.71
CA PHE A 216 -15.74 15.51 -2.73
C PHE A 216 -16.88 16.41 -2.22
N ILE A 217 -17.40 16.16 -1.02
CA ILE A 217 -18.48 16.96 -0.44
C ILE A 217 -17.87 18.07 0.41
N ARG A 218 -18.08 19.33 0.00
CA ARG A 218 -17.42 20.52 0.57
C ARG A 218 -17.53 20.61 2.10
N ARG A 219 -18.71 20.33 2.68
CA ARG A 219 -18.95 20.38 4.14
C ARG A 219 -18.15 19.35 4.94
N HIS A 220 -17.69 18.26 4.33
CA HIS A 220 -16.97 17.19 5.01
C HIS A 220 -15.43 17.32 4.94
N ARG A 221 -14.89 18.29 4.20
CA ARG A 221 -13.45 18.43 3.92
C ARG A 221 -12.56 18.36 5.17
N ILE A 222 -12.90 19.10 6.22
CA ILE A 222 -12.10 19.14 7.47
C ILE A 222 -12.13 17.78 8.17
N GLN A 223 -13.33 17.17 8.26
CA GLN A 223 -13.52 15.89 8.91
C GLN A 223 -12.82 14.76 8.16
N VAL A 224 -12.91 14.75 6.82
CA VAL A 224 -12.25 13.77 5.96
C VAL A 224 -10.74 13.89 6.04
N LYS A 225 -10.18 15.11 5.95
CA LYS A 225 -8.75 15.33 6.14
C LYS A 225 -8.28 14.82 7.50
N ARG A 226 -9.02 15.10 8.57
CA ARG A 226 -8.73 14.58 9.91
C ARG A 226 -8.75 13.04 9.92
N GLN A 227 -9.75 12.41 9.33
CA GLN A 227 -9.83 10.94 9.23
C GLN A 227 -8.68 10.34 8.42
N ILE A 228 -8.29 10.95 7.30
CA ILE A 228 -7.14 10.50 6.51
C ILE A 228 -5.86 10.52 7.37
N LEU A 229 -5.63 11.62 8.10
CA LEU A 229 -4.43 11.80 8.93
C LEU A 229 -4.43 10.95 10.21
N SER A 230 -5.55 10.86 10.93
CA SER A 230 -5.61 10.22 12.24
C SER A 230 -5.96 8.72 12.20
N PHE A 231 -6.54 8.26 11.09
CA PHE A 231 -7.01 6.89 10.94
C PHE A 231 -6.39 6.19 9.73
N LEU A 232 -6.56 6.73 8.51
CA LEU A 232 -6.17 6.02 7.28
C LEU A 232 -4.65 5.80 7.19
N PHE A 233 -3.84 6.87 7.29
CA PHE A 233 -2.38 6.72 7.23
C PHE A 233 -1.80 5.88 8.37
N PRO A 234 -2.21 6.05 9.65
CA PRO A 234 -1.79 5.12 10.70
C PRO A 234 -2.14 3.67 10.41
N LEU A 235 -3.30 3.40 9.81
CA LEU A 235 -3.71 2.04 9.45
C LEU A 235 -2.83 1.46 8.33
N MET A 236 -2.51 2.24 7.29
CA MET A 236 -1.58 1.86 6.22
C MET A 236 -0.20 1.53 6.78
N ILE A 237 0.40 2.45 7.54
CA ILE A 237 1.73 2.27 8.16
C ILE A 237 1.75 1.02 9.04
N ARG A 238 0.73 0.84 9.90
CA ARG A 238 0.64 -0.36 10.76
C ARG A 238 0.42 -1.64 9.97
N SER A 239 -0.23 -1.59 8.82
CA SER A 239 -0.46 -2.78 7.98
C SER A 239 0.83 -3.18 7.27
N VAL A 240 1.53 -2.24 6.64
CA VAL A 240 2.85 -2.50 6.06
C VAL A 240 3.83 -3.02 7.12
N SER A 241 3.93 -2.33 8.27
CA SER A 241 4.80 -2.79 9.37
C SER A 241 4.45 -4.19 9.84
N LEU A 242 3.16 -4.52 9.92
CA LEU A 242 2.70 -5.83 10.35
C LEU A 242 3.13 -6.94 9.38
N PHE A 243 2.91 -6.74 8.09
CA PHE A 243 3.27 -7.73 7.07
C PHE A 243 4.78 -7.96 7.01
N TRP A 244 5.58 -6.89 6.99
CA TRP A 244 7.04 -7.01 7.02
C TRP A 244 7.55 -7.68 8.30
N MET A 245 7.05 -7.29 9.48
CA MET A 245 7.43 -7.96 10.74
C MET A 245 7.07 -9.44 10.74
N HIS A 246 5.90 -9.79 10.21
CA HIS A 246 5.45 -11.18 10.15
C HIS A 246 6.33 -12.00 9.20
N ALA A 247 6.65 -11.49 8.01
CA ALA A 247 7.55 -12.15 7.06
C ALA A 247 8.94 -12.41 7.69
N ILE A 248 9.52 -11.41 8.38
CA ILE A 248 10.80 -11.54 9.09
C ILE A 248 10.75 -12.64 10.15
N GLN A 249 9.65 -12.70 10.92
CA GLN A 249 9.46 -13.71 11.96
C GLN A 249 9.34 -15.12 11.38
N GLN A 250 8.55 -15.29 10.31
CA GLN A 250 8.38 -16.60 9.66
C GLN A 250 9.68 -17.10 9.03
N ALA A 251 10.42 -16.22 8.33
CA ALA A 251 11.72 -16.55 7.77
C ALA A 251 12.72 -16.99 8.86
N SER A 252 12.68 -16.33 10.03
CA SER A 252 13.54 -16.68 11.18
C SER A 252 13.18 -18.03 11.80
N LEU A 253 11.89 -18.39 11.84
CA LEU A 253 11.43 -19.68 12.35
C LEU A 253 11.81 -20.84 11.41
N GLY A 254 11.67 -20.67 10.10
CA GLY A 254 12.03 -21.68 9.10
C GLY A 254 13.52 -22.06 9.14
N ARG A 255 14.42 -21.14 9.50
CA ARG A 255 15.84 -21.45 9.67
C ARG A 255 16.11 -22.38 10.84
N LYS A 256 15.44 -22.18 11.99
CA LYS A 256 15.66 -23.01 13.18
C LYS A 256 15.33 -24.48 12.91
N THR A 257 14.37 -24.75 12.04
CA THR A 257 14.02 -26.11 11.62
C THR A 257 15.00 -26.74 10.63
N HIS A 258 15.77 -25.94 9.87
CA HIS A 258 16.78 -26.44 8.93
C HIS A 258 18.16 -26.65 9.57
N VAL A 259 18.50 -25.94 10.64
CA VAL A 259 19.79 -26.11 11.38
C VAL A 259 19.77 -27.33 12.32
N LEU A 260 18.58 -27.87 12.62
CA LEU A 260 18.38 -29.05 13.48
C LEU A 260 18.15 -30.36 12.70
N ARG A 261 18.37 -30.35 11.39
CA ARG A 261 18.35 -31.53 10.51
C ARG A 261 19.71 -31.70 9.88
#